data_AF-A0A9P3FHA9-F1
#
_entry.id   AF-A0A9P3FHA9-F1
#
_cell.length_a   1.000
_cell.length_b   1.000
_cell.length_c   1.000
_cell.angle_alpha   90.00
_cell.angle_beta   90.00
_cell.angle_gamma   90.00
#
_symmetry.space_group_name_H-M   'P 1'
#
loop_
_entity.id
_entity.type
_entity.pdbx_description
1 polymer ?
#
loop_
_entity_poly.entity_id
_entity_poly.type
_entity_poly.pdbx_seq_one_letter_code
_entity_poly.pdbx_strand_id
1 'polypeptide(L)'
;MVRNAASMQSLRSSYLPDRTIERPQSSSRPNASPASSAVPARSSPSIPNLLQEDDNTISAELAAAEAQVWSLKEMIRLKAAAQKQLQRKQHQPKIPRHLRETGPEALREWENALRELEVEAGLRTREPVKEKKNAASYTKPFCDFLTENPTVFHAVDALKQDLKNAGFTQLSERDAWKIEPSGKYFVERNGSSMIAFSVGAKYEPGNGAAVLAGHVDALTAKLKPISNVPNKAGYLQLGVAPYAGGLGKTWWDRDLGIGGRVHVREGEKIVTKLAKLDWPIAKIPTLAEHFGQPSQGPFNKETQMVPIIGLESASERMNAANVPTPAPFSQPPLLSSGQSLNTFVSTQPPALVKAIGASLGLGSNELHNIVNWELELFDTQPATVIGLHKELISAGRIDDKLCSWSALQALIESSSYGTEDSSLIKVVGLFDDEEIGSLLRQGARGNFLPITLERAVGALAGHAPGSDLMGRTYANSFMVSSDVTHAVNPNFTEVYLANHAPHLNVGVAIAADSNGHMTTDSVSTTILKRCADRVGAQLQVFQIRNDSRSGGTVGPMLSSAMGMRAIDAGLAQLSMHSIRATTGALDPGLGVQLFKGFLDEFEEVDREVRDE
;
A
#
# COMPACT_ATOMS: atom_id res chain seq x y z
N MET A 1 -37.88 15.66 36.68
CA MET A 1 -37.72 15.32 38.11
C MET A 1 -36.85 14.07 38.22
N VAL A 2 -35.68 14.21 38.88
CA VAL A 2 -34.94 13.20 39.68
C VAL A 2 -34.43 11.93 38.96
N ARG A 3 -33.17 11.48 39.03
CA ARG A 3 -31.82 11.97 39.43
C ARG A 3 -30.84 10.82 39.10
N ASN A 4 -29.68 11.18 38.54
CA ASN A 4 -28.32 10.72 38.90
C ASN A 4 -28.03 9.24 39.27
N ALA A 5 -26.98 8.70 38.64
CA ALA A 5 -25.81 8.18 39.36
C ALA A 5 -24.55 8.28 38.48
N ALA A 6 -23.54 8.95 39.02
CA ALA A 6 -22.21 9.14 38.45
C ALA A 6 -21.18 8.32 39.24
N SER A 7 -20.06 8.06 38.57
CA SER A 7 -18.70 7.83 39.11
C SER A 7 -18.39 6.55 39.91
N MET A 8 -17.34 5.85 39.47
CA MET A 8 -16.31 5.34 40.38
C MET A 8 -14.93 5.46 39.70
N GLN A 9 -14.18 6.48 40.11
CA GLN A 9 -12.72 6.44 40.21
C GLN A 9 -12.39 6.48 41.71
N SER A 10 -11.54 5.56 42.18
CA SER A 10 -10.28 5.89 42.87
C SER A 10 -9.82 4.84 43.92
N LEU A 11 -8.51 4.55 43.84
CA LEU A 11 -7.52 4.45 44.93
C LEU A 11 -7.42 3.22 45.85
N ARG A 12 -6.34 2.46 45.58
CA ARG A 12 -5.16 2.13 46.43
C ARG A 12 -5.34 1.60 47.87
N SER A 13 -4.59 0.51 48.12
CA SER A 13 -3.73 0.13 49.29
C SER A 13 -3.85 -1.40 49.43
N SER A 14 -2.88 -2.25 49.75
CA SER A 14 -1.53 -2.22 50.36
C SER A 14 -1.00 -3.66 50.30
N TYR A 15 0.32 -3.88 50.39
CA TYR A 15 1.03 -4.91 51.18
C TYR A 15 2.35 -5.34 50.51
N LEU A 16 3.45 -4.87 51.10
CA LEU A 16 4.78 -5.52 51.10
C LEU A 16 4.90 -6.37 52.38
N PRO A 17 5.89 -7.28 52.45
CA PRO A 17 6.99 -6.98 53.38
C PRO A 17 8.40 -7.29 52.86
N ASP A 18 9.34 -6.67 53.57
CA ASP A 18 10.80 -6.68 53.56
C ASP A 18 11.53 -8.02 53.32
N ARG A 19 12.72 -7.91 52.70
CA ARG A 19 13.96 -8.48 53.25
C ARG A 19 15.21 -7.81 52.64
N THR A 20 15.95 -7.14 53.52
CA THR A 20 17.32 -6.63 53.41
C THR A 20 18.34 -7.76 53.50
N ILE A 21 19.41 -7.75 52.68
CA ILE A 21 20.78 -8.20 53.02
C ILE A 21 21.83 -7.37 52.22
N GLU A 22 22.92 -7.05 52.89
CA GLU A 22 23.97 -6.07 52.64
C GLU A 22 25.02 -6.40 51.55
N ARG A 23 25.76 -5.35 51.15
CA ARG A 23 26.99 -5.37 50.34
C ARG A 23 28.20 -5.92 51.13
N PRO A 24 29.34 -6.15 50.45
CA PRO A 24 30.45 -5.21 50.68
C PRO A 24 31.18 -4.74 49.41
N GLN A 25 31.82 -3.58 49.53
CA GLN A 25 32.76 -2.98 48.57
C GLN A 25 34.21 -3.43 48.82
N SER A 26 35.03 -3.47 47.76
CA SER A 26 36.45 -3.05 47.74
C SER A 26 36.89 -2.99 46.25
N SER A 27 37.15 -1.84 45.64
CA SER A 27 38.33 -0.95 45.65
C SER A 27 39.45 -1.32 44.68
N SER A 28 39.80 -0.33 43.84
CA SER A 28 41.08 -0.06 43.16
C SER A 28 41.28 -0.42 41.66
N ARG A 29 41.62 0.63 40.92
CA ARG A 29 42.18 0.80 39.55
C ARG A 29 43.68 1.20 39.74
N PRO A 30 44.50 1.51 38.70
CA PRO A 30 44.54 1.15 37.26
C PRO A 30 45.98 0.86 36.71
N ASN A 31 46.09 0.77 35.37
CA ASN A 31 47.24 1.06 34.46
C ASN A 31 48.26 -0.05 34.12
N ALA A 32 48.40 -0.36 32.83
CA ALA A 32 49.44 0.17 31.92
C ALA A 32 49.74 -0.77 30.72
N SER A 33 49.75 -0.21 29.50
CA SER A 33 50.43 -0.76 28.30
C SER A 33 51.97 -0.59 28.44
N PRO A 34 52.87 -1.13 27.57
CA PRO A 34 52.99 -0.71 26.16
C PRO A 34 53.57 -1.75 25.16
N ALA A 35 53.70 -1.29 23.91
CA ALA A 35 54.20 -1.94 22.70
C ALA A 35 55.73 -2.17 22.63
N SER A 36 56.20 -3.02 21.70
CA SER A 36 56.99 -2.62 20.50
C SER A 36 58.06 -3.63 20.04
N SER A 37 58.21 -3.71 18.70
CA SER A 37 59.46 -3.89 17.93
C SER A 37 60.14 -5.29 17.97
N ALA A 38 60.84 -5.83 16.96
CA ALA A 38 61.32 -5.38 15.65
C ALA A 38 61.67 -6.59 14.75
N VAL A 39 61.69 -6.34 13.44
CA VAL A 39 62.21 -7.15 12.29
C VAL A 39 63.75 -6.99 12.22
N PRO A 40 64.59 -7.98 11.77
CA PRO A 40 64.99 -8.18 10.34
C PRO A 40 65.44 -9.65 10.00
N ALA A 41 65.83 -10.13 8.82
CA ALA A 41 66.13 -9.63 7.47
C ALA A 41 66.04 -10.78 6.42
N ARG A 42 66.11 -10.37 5.15
CA ARG A 42 65.93 -11.05 3.84
C ARG A 42 66.92 -12.17 3.47
N SER A 43 66.48 -13.07 2.57
CA SER A 43 67.15 -13.37 1.28
C SER A 43 66.15 -13.98 0.25
N SER A 44 66.28 -13.59 -1.02
CA SER A 44 65.43 -13.95 -2.18
C SER A 44 65.79 -15.33 -2.77
N PRO A 45 64.95 -16.01 -3.61
CA PRO A 45 64.84 -15.63 -5.03
C PRO A 45 63.51 -15.96 -5.77
N SER A 46 63.41 -15.37 -6.97
CA SER A 46 62.76 -15.84 -8.21
C SER A 46 61.22 -15.88 -8.35
N ILE A 47 60.78 -15.25 -9.44
CA ILE A 47 59.43 -15.19 -10.04
C ILE A 47 59.04 -16.57 -10.59
N PRO A 48 57.77 -17.01 -10.39
CA PRO A 48 57.14 -17.94 -11.32
C PRO A 48 55.82 -17.43 -11.93
N ASN A 49 55.66 -17.84 -13.18
CA ASN A 49 54.56 -17.72 -14.13
C ASN A 49 53.12 -17.61 -13.57
N LEU A 50 52.40 -16.63 -14.14
CA LEU A 50 50.96 -16.65 -14.34
C LEU A 50 50.56 -17.76 -15.33
N LEU A 51 49.35 -18.29 -15.14
CA LEU A 51 48.58 -19.29 -15.92
C LEU A 51 48.48 -20.67 -15.27
N GLN A 52 47.58 -20.77 -14.29
CA GLN A 52 46.78 -21.98 -14.03
C GLN A 52 45.37 -21.48 -13.67
N GLU A 53 44.51 -21.37 -14.68
CA GLU A 53 43.07 -21.35 -14.46
C GLU A 53 42.63 -22.77 -14.13
N ASP A 54 41.77 -22.92 -13.12
CA ASP A 54 41.29 -24.20 -12.61
C ASP A 54 40.52 -24.99 -13.70
N ASP A 55 41.07 -26.14 -14.11
CA ASP A 55 40.47 -27.12 -15.05
C ASP A 55 39.07 -27.58 -14.63
N ASN A 56 38.73 -27.47 -13.34
CA ASN A 56 37.41 -27.84 -12.80
C ASN A 56 36.30 -26.83 -13.15
N THR A 57 36.62 -25.56 -13.30
CA THR A 57 35.66 -24.51 -13.68
C THR A 57 35.34 -24.57 -15.18
N ILE A 58 36.36 -24.81 -16.00
CA ILE A 58 36.21 -24.99 -17.45
C ILE A 58 35.40 -26.26 -17.75
N SER A 59 35.61 -27.35 -16.99
CA SER A 59 34.83 -28.58 -17.15
C SER A 59 33.36 -28.43 -16.76
N ALA A 60 33.04 -27.60 -15.75
CA ALA A 60 31.67 -27.31 -15.35
C ALA A 60 30.95 -26.39 -16.36
N GLU A 61 31.66 -25.39 -16.91
CA GLU A 61 31.13 -24.54 -17.99
C GLU A 61 30.97 -25.31 -19.31
N LEU A 62 31.89 -26.22 -19.64
CA LEU A 62 31.73 -27.13 -20.78
C LEU A 62 30.55 -28.08 -20.58
N ALA A 63 30.37 -28.65 -19.38
CA ALA A 63 29.23 -29.52 -19.08
C ALA A 63 27.89 -28.75 -19.15
N ALA A 64 27.86 -27.50 -18.70
CA ALA A 64 26.69 -26.63 -18.82
C ALA A 64 26.39 -26.24 -20.28
N ALA A 65 27.43 -25.95 -21.07
CA ALA A 65 27.31 -25.67 -22.50
C ALA A 65 26.90 -26.93 -23.29
N GLU A 66 27.43 -28.10 -22.95
CA GLU A 66 27.04 -29.39 -23.53
C GLU A 66 25.60 -29.76 -23.16
N ALA A 67 25.15 -29.46 -21.93
CA ALA A 67 23.76 -29.62 -21.53
C ALA A 67 22.81 -28.67 -22.28
N GLN A 68 23.21 -27.41 -22.51
CA GLN A 68 22.46 -26.46 -23.36
C GLN A 68 22.42 -26.89 -24.84
N VAL A 69 23.53 -27.41 -25.37
CA VAL A 69 23.59 -27.93 -26.75
C VAL A 69 22.78 -29.21 -26.89
N TRP A 70 22.73 -30.05 -25.84
CA TRP A 70 21.88 -31.23 -25.77
C TRP A 70 20.40 -30.83 -25.78
N SER A 71 19.98 -29.84 -24.98
CA SER A 71 18.57 -29.37 -24.96
C SER A 71 18.13 -28.75 -26.29
N LEU A 72 19.00 -28.01 -26.97
CA LEU A 72 18.73 -27.46 -28.31
C LEU A 72 18.56 -28.57 -29.36
N LYS A 73 19.39 -29.62 -29.33
CA LYS A 73 19.26 -30.77 -30.23
C LYS A 73 17.98 -31.56 -29.96
N GLU A 74 17.62 -31.74 -28.69
CA GLU A 74 16.37 -32.37 -28.27
C GLU A 74 15.16 -31.56 -28.76
N MET A 75 15.17 -30.23 -28.55
CA MET A 75 14.14 -29.32 -29.06
C MET A 75 13.95 -29.38 -30.58
N ILE A 76 15.05 -29.40 -31.34
CA ILE A 76 14.99 -29.51 -32.82
C ILE A 76 14.37 -30.85 -33.22
N ARG A 77 14.72 -31.94 -32.53
CA ARG A 77 14.11 -33.27 -32.76
C ARG A 77 12.62 -33.27 -32.43
N LEU A 78 12.22 -32.62 -31.34
CA LEU A 78 10.83 -32.53 -30.90
C LEU A 78 9.98 -31.70 -31.87
N LYS A 79 10.48 -30.54 -32.31
CA LYS A 79 9.84 -29.72 -33.35
C LYS A 79 9.70 -30.48 -34.66
N ALA A 80 10.75 -31.18 -35.11
CA ALA A 80 10.70 -31.99 -36.32
C ALA A 80 9.69 -33.16 -36.22
N ALA A 81 9.60 -33.81 -35.05
CA ALA A 81 8.64 -34.89 -34.80
C ALA A 81 7.19 -34.39 -34.79
N ALA A 82 6.94 -33.25 -34.14
CA ALA A 82 5.63 -32.59 -34.10
C ALA A 82 5.18 -32.14 -35.51
N GLN A 83 6.07 -31.49 -36.27
CA GLN A 83 5.80 -31.03 -37.64
C GLN A 83 5.45 -32.20 -38.58
N LYS A 84 6.14 -33.34 -38.43
CA LYS A 84 5.88 -34.57 -39.20
C LYS A 84 4.54 -35.22 -38.86
N GLN A 85 4.05 -35.08 -37.62
CA GLN A 85 2.72 -35.56 -37.24
C GLN A 85 1.61 -34.62 -37.76
N LEU A 86 1.83 -33.31 -37.70
CA LEU A 86 0.90 -32.31 -38.26
C LEU A 86 0.70 -32.51 -39.78
N GLN A 87 1.79 -32.72 -40.53
CA GLN A 87 1.74 -32.98 -41.99
C GLN A 87 0.97 -34.26 -42.36
N ARG A 88 0.81 -35.21 -41.43
CA ARG A 88 0.10 -36.47 -41.65
C ARG A 88 -1.43 -36.39 -41.41
N LYS A 89 -1.98 -35.19 -41.14
CA LYS A 89 -3.42 -34.98 -40.86
C LYS A 89 -3.99 -35.88 -39.76
N GLN A 90 -3.20 -36.21 -38.74
CA GLN A 90 -3.74 -36.87 -37.54
C GLN A 90 -4.54 -35.83 -36.74
N HIS A 91 -5.80 -36.14 -36.41
CA HIS A 91 -6.69 -35.23 -35.66
C HIS A 91 -6.18 -34.92 -34.24
N GLN A 92 -5.22 -35.69 -33.71
CA GLN A 92 -4.52 -35.36 -32.47
C GLN A 92 -3.10 -35.96 -32.50
N PRO A 93 -2.04 -35.14 -32.42
CA PRO A 93 -0.65 -35.60 -32.36
C PRO A 93 -0.43 -36.47 -31.12
N LYS A 94 0.12 -37.69 -31.29
CA LYS A 94 0.38 -38.61 -30.17
C LYS A 94 1.74 -38.32 -29.55
N ILE A 95 1.78 -38.15 -28.23
CA ILE A 95 3.01 -38.01 -27.43
C ILE A 95 3.98 -39.17 -27.76
N PRO A 96 5.18 -38.88 -28.30
CA PRO A 96 6.22 -39.88 -28.52
C PRO A 96 6.56 -40.68 -27.25
N ARG A 97 6.72 -42.00 -27.40
CA ARG A 97 6.89 -42.93 -26.27
C ARG A 97 8.08 -42.59 -25.36
N HIS A 98 9.20 -42.14 -25.93
CA HIS A 98 10.40 -41.74 -25.18
C HIS A 98 10.18 -40.51 -24.28
N LEU A 99 9.24 -39.61 -24.64
CA LEU A 99 8.95 -38.41 -23.84
C LEU A 99 8.17 -38.71 -22.56
N ARG A 100 7.48 -39.85 -22.51
CA ARG A 100 6.82 -40.32 -21.29
C ARG A 100 7.82 -40.81 -20.25
N GLU A 101 9.06 -41.10 -20.68
CA GLU A 101 10.11 -41.69 -19.85
C GLU A 101 11.15 -40.63 -19.40
N THR A 102 11.20 -39.45 -20.05
CA THR A 102 12.17 -38.36 -19.80
C THR A 102 11.72 -37.30 -18.77
N GLY A 103 10.55 -37.45 -18.15
CA GLY A 103 10.07 -36.55 -17.09
C GLY A 103 9.18 -35.39 -17.57
N PRO A 104 8.54 -34.65 -16.63
CA PRO A 104 7.47 -33.69 -16.92
C PRO A 104 7.91 -32.42 -17.69
N GLU A 105 9.18 -32.04 -17.60
CA GLU A 105 9.72 -30.84 -18.27
C GLU A 105 9.78 -31.04 -19.79
N ALA A 106 10.30 -32.18 -20.26
CA ALA A 106 10.33 -32.55 -21.67
C ALA A 106 8.92 -32.69 -22.29
N LEU A 107 7.94 -33.14 -21.48
CA LEU A 107 6.54 -33.20 -21.89
C LEU A 107 5.98 -31.79 -22.14
N ARG A 108 6.28 -30.85 -21.25
CA ARG A 108 5.85 -29.45 -21.33
C ARG A 108 6.46 -28.73 -22.54
N GLU A 109 7.75 -28.97 -22.81
CA GLU A 109 8.42 -28.45 -23.99
C GLU A 109 7.83 -28.99 -25.30
N TRP A 110 7.49 -30.29 -25.34
CA TRP A 110 6.82 -30.90 -26.49
C TRP A 110 5.43 -30.31 -26.72
N GLU A 111 4.65 -30.12 -25.66
CA GLU A 111 3.33 -29.48 -25.73
C GLU A 111 3.43 -28.03 -26.23
N ASN A 112 4.42 -27.26 -25.76
CA ASN A 112 4.67 -25.90 -26.23
C ASN A 112 5.07 -25.86 -27.72
N ALA A 113 6.00 -26.72 -28.14
CA ALA A 113 6.42 -26.84 -29.53
C ALA A 113 5.27 -27.25 -30.46
N LEU A 114 4.38 -28.14 -29.99
CA LEU A 114 3.19 -28.54 -30.72
C LEU A 114 2.21 -27.38 -30.89
N ARG A 115 1.95 -26.60 -29.83
CA ARG A 115 1.10 -25.40 -29.86
C ARG A 115 1.63 -24.36 -30.86
N GLU A 116 2.93 -24.12 -30.89
CA GLU A 116 3.55 -23.20 -31.86
C GLU A 116 3.29 -23.64 -33.31
N LEU A 117 3.47 -24.91 -33.60
CA LEU A 117 3.25 -25.48 -34.94
C LEU A 117 1.77 -25.48 -35.35
N GLU A 118 0.85 -25.70 -34.40
CA GLU A 118 -0.60 -25.59 -34.63
C GLU A 118 -1.02 -24.16 -35.00
N VAL A 119 -0.39 -23.16 -34.38
CA VAL A 119 -0.58 -21.74 -34.70
C VAL A 119 -0.01 -21.39 -36.07
N GLU A 120 1.21 -21.83 -36.38
CA GLU A 120 1.84 -21.64 -37.70
C GLU A 120 1.05 -22.29 -38.84
N ALA A 121 0.43 -23.45 -38.57
CA ALA A 121 -0.41 -24.16 -39.53
C ALA A 121 -1.83 -23.62 -39.65
N GLY A 122 -2.21 -22.58 -38.89
CA GLY A 122 -3.55 -22.01 -38.89
C GLY A 122 -4.63 -22.94 -38.31
N LEU A 123 -4.23 -24.00 -37.61
CA LEU A 123 -5.12 -24.95 -36.94
C LEU A 123 -5.57 -24.44 -35.55
N ARG A 124 -4.88 -23.42 -35.04
CA ARG A 124 -5.16 -22.76 -33.76
C ARG A 124 -4.95 -21.26 -33.91
N THR A 125 -5.87 -20.44 -33.37
CA THR A 125 -5.66 -19.00 -33.28
C THR A 125 -4.55 -18.71 -32.28
N ARG A 126 -3.66 -17.77 -32.60
CA ARG A 126 -2.61 -17.32 -31.67
C ARG A 126 -3.32 -16.63 -30.51
N GLU A 127 -3.39 -17.29 -29.35
CA GLU A 127 -3.68 -16.57 -28.11
C GLU A 127 -2.64 -15.44 -28.01
N PRO A 128 -3.04 -14.19 -27.72
CA PRO A 128 -2.08 -13.14 -27.50
C PRO A 128 -1.14 -13.61 -26.38
N VAL A 129 0.15 -13.75 -26.72
CA VAL A 129 1.17 -14.08 -25.73
C VAL A 129 1.10 -13.00 -24.67
N LYS A 130 0.71 -13.37 -23.45
CA LYS A 130 0.69 -12.48 -22.28
C LYS A 130 2.12 -11.97 -22.08
N GLU A 131 2.46 -10.83 -22.67
CA GLU A 131 3.79 -10.25 -22.53
C GLU A 131 3.93 -9.82 -21.07
N LYS A 132 4.75 -10.55 -20.30
CA LYS A 132 4.96 -10.28 -18.88
C LYS A 132 5.70 -8.95 -18.76
N LYS A 133 4.96 -7.87 -18.46
CA LYS A 133 5.55 -6.55 -18.22
C LYS A 133 6.63 -6.66 -17.14
N ASN A 134 7.79 -6.07 -17.42
CA ASN A 134 8.91 -6.03 -16.50
C ASN A 134 8.52 -5.24 -15.24
N ALA A 135 8.84 -5.73 -14.04
CA ALA A 135 8.54 -5.03 -12.79
C ALA A 135 9.07 -3.58 -12.77
N ALA A 136 10.21 -3.32 -13.42
CA ALA A 136 10.79 -1.99 -13.55
C ALA A 136 9.90 -0.97 -14.32
N SER A 137 8.94 -1.42 -15.15
CA SER A 137 8.05 -0.50 -15.86
C SER A 137 7.07 0.22 -14.94
N TYR A 138 6.87 -0.27 -13.73
CA TYR A 138 5.95 0.30 -12.74
C TYR A 138 6.61 1.32 -11.81
N THR A 139 7.95 1.35 -11.75
CA THR A 139 8.72 2.24 -10.86
C THR A 139 8.37 3.72 -11.06
N LYS A 140 8.44 4.20 -12.31
CA LYS A 140 8.20 5.60 -12.64
C LYS A 140 6.72 5.99 -12.50
N PRO A 141 5.74 5.22 -13.03
CA PRO A 141 4.32 5.47 -12.78
C PRO A 141 3.96 5.56 -11.30
N PHE A 142 4.53 4.68 -10.46
CA PHE A 142 4.29 4.73 -9.01
C PHE A 142 4.89 5.99 -8.35
N CYS A 143 6.10 6.39 -8.75
CA CYS A 143 6.69 7.65 -8.27
C CYS A 143 5.84 8.87 -8.68
N ASP A 144 5.34 8.89 -9.91
CA ASP A 144 4.47 9.96 -10.39
C ASP A 144 3.16 9.98 -9.58
N PHE A 145 2.56 8.81 -9.34
CA PHE A 145 1.36 8.68 -8.52
C PHE A 145 1.54 9.26 -7.10
N LEU A 146 2.62 8.89 -6.40
CA LEU A 146 2.89 9.39 -5.04
C LEU A 146 3.19 10.89 -4.98
N THR A 147 3.80 11.43 -6.04
CA THR A 147 4.15 12.86 -6.15
C THR A 147 2.91 13.70 -6.42
N GLU A 148 2.07 13.27 -7.35
CA GLU A 148 0.93 14.07 -7.79
C GLU A 148 -0.29 13.96 -6.89
N ASN A 149 -0.42 12.86 -6.13
CA ASN A 149 -1.62 12.52 -5.37
C ASN A 149 -1.36 12.43 -3.85
N PRO A 150 -1.06 13.56 -3.19
CA PRO A 150 -0.56 13.55 -1.83
C PRO A 150 -1.61 13.18 -0.79
N THR A 151 -2.88 13.56 -0.96
CA THR A 151 -3.93 13.27 0.03
C THR A 151 -4.71 12.00 -0.32
N VAL A 152 -5.50 11.47 0.63
CA VAL A 152 -6.38 10.32 0.36
C VAL A 152 -7.36 10.62 -0.79
N PHE A 153 -7.92 11.84 -0.81
CA PHE A 153 -8.87 12.27 -1.84
C PHE A 153 -8.26 12.34 -3.24
N HIS A 154 -7.03 12.85 -3.38
CA HIS A 154 -6.34 12.88 -4.67
C HIS A 154 -5.95 11.48 -5.14
N ALA A 155 -5.51 10.63 -4.21
CA ALA A 155 -5.16 9.25 -4.53
C ALA A 155 -6.37 8.48 -5.07
N VAL A 156 -7.51 8.56 -4.38
CA VAL A 156 -8.76 7.93 -4.87
C VAL A 156 -9.21 8.51 -6.20
N ASP A 157 -9.19 9.83 -6.39
CA ASP A 157 -9.60 10.43 -7.66
C ASP A 157 -8.70 9.98 -8.83
N ALA A 158 -7.37 9.94 -8.65
CA ALA A 158 -6.44 9.45 -9.66
C ALA A 158 -6.69 7.98 -10.01
N LEU A 159 -6.83 7.12 -9.01
CA LEU A 159 -7.13 5.71 -9.19
C LEU A 159 -8.48 5.48 -9.89
N LYS A 160 -9.47 6.34 -9.61
CA LYS A 160 -10.74 6.39 -10.35
C LYS A 160 -10.55 6.77 -11.81
N GLN A 161 -9.68 7.72 -12.13
CA GLN A 161 -9.39 8.05 -13.53
C GLN A 161 -8.74 6.86 -14.24
N ASP A 162 -7.82 6.15 -13.59
CA ASP A 162 -7.21 4.93 -14.13
C ASP A 162 -8.28 3.87 -14.46
N LEU A 163 -9.23 3.63 -13.54
CA LEU A 163 -10.34 2.71 -13.77
C LEU A 163 -11.25 3.14 -14.92
N LYS A 164 -11.60 4.43 -15.00
CA LYS A 164 -12.40 4.96 -16.11
C LYS A 164 -11.69 4.80 -17.45
N ASN A 165 -10.39 5.09 -17.49
CA ASN A 165 -9.57 4.89 -18.68
C ASN A 165 -9.47 3.41 -19.08
N ALA A 166 -9.56 2.50 -18.11
CA ALA A 166 -9.63 1.05 -18.31
C ALA A 166 -11.05 0.51 -18.62
N GLY A 167 -12.05 1.40 -18.78
CA GLY A 167 -13.41 1.03 -19.17
C GLY A 167 -14.32 0.55 -18.03
N PHE A 168 -13.96 0.81 -16.77
CA PHE A 168 -14.83 0.51 -15.64
C PHE A 168 -15.97 1.54 -15.53
N THR A 169 -17.16 1.05 -15.20
CA THR A 169 -18.35 1.88 -15.00
C THR A 169 -18.49 2.30 -13.54
N GLN A 170 -18.62 3.61 -13.29
CA GLN A 170 -18.87 4.11 -11.94
C GLN A 170 -20.31 3.81 -11.52
N LEU A 171 -20.46 3.15 -10.38
CA LEU A 171 -21.70 2.94 -9.66
C LEU A 171 -21.83 3.96 -8.52
N SER A 172 -23.07 4.35 -8.23
CA SER A 172 -23.41 5.22 -7.12
C SER A 172 -24.03 4.39 -6.00
N GLU A 173 -23.59 4.58 -4.77
CA GLU A 173 -24.18 3.90 -3.60
C GLU A 173 -25.67 4.19 -3.43
N ARG A 174 -26.15 5.30 -4.00
CA ARG A 174 -27.53 5.79 -3.83
C ARG A 174 -28.52 5.21 -4.85
N ASP A 175 -28.03 4.59 -5.91
CA ASP A 175 -28.85 4.11 -7.02
C ASP A 175 -28.96 2.59 -6.99
N ALA A 176 -30.00 2.03 -7.63
CA ALA A 176 -30.05 0.60 -7.90
C ALA A 176 -28.95 0.21 -8.91
N TRP A 177 -28.33 -0.96 -8.72
CA TRP A 177 -27.21 -1.40 -9.57
C TRP A 177 -27.68 -2.37 -10.63
N LYS A 178 -27.16 -2.18 -11.85
CA LYS A 178 -27.25 -3.14 -12.95
C LYS A 178 -25.85 -3.69 -13.17
N ILE A 179 -25.68 -4.97 -12.87
CA ILE A 179 -24.39 -5.67 -12.94
C ILE A 179 -24.63 -6.92 -13.76
N GLU A 180 -23.74 -7.12 -14.72
CA GLU A 180 -23.81 -8.22 -15.69
C GLU A 180 -22.47 -8.96 -15.71
N PRO A 181 -22.47 -10.27 -16.03
CA PRO A 181 -21.26 -11.01 -16.35
C PRO A 181 -20.40 -10.29 -17.39
N SER A 182 -19.08 -10.43 -17.30
CA SER A 182 -18.09 -9.67 -18.10
C SER A 182 -18.06 -8.15 -17.86
N GLY A 183 -18.91 -7.63 -16.97
CA GLY A 183 -18.93 -6.20 -16.62
C GLY A 183 -17.80 -5.80 -15.67
N LYS A 184 -17.42 -4.51 -15.72
CA LYS A 184 -16.39 -3.89 -14.89
C LYS A 184 -16.95 -2.66 -14.21
N TYR A 185 -16.87 -2.59 -12.89
CA TYR A 185 -17.54 -1.58 -12.09
C TYR A 185 -16.67 -1.08 -10.96
N PHE A 186 -16.93 0.15 -10.51
CA PHE A 186 -16.38 0.62 -9.24
C PHE A 186 -17.36 1.54 -8.53
N VAL A 187 -17.24 1.60 -7.21
CA VAL A 187 -18.06 2.44 -6.35
C VAL A 187 -17.15 3.20 -5.39
N GLU A 188 -17.45 4.48 -5.16
CA GLU A 188 -16.75 5.31 -4.20
C GLU A 188 -17.62 5.55 -2.98
N ARG A 189 -17.00 5.57 -1.80
CA ARG A 189 -17.62 6.03 -0.56
C ARG A 189 -16.79 7.16 0.01
N ASN A 190 -17.46 8.25 0.37
CA ASN A 190 -16.83 9.46 0.91
C ASN A 190 -15.83 10.14 -0.06
N GLY A 191 -15.55 9.61 -1.25
CA GLY A 191 -14.45 10.08 -2.09
C GLY A 191 -13.06 9.79 -1.50
N SER A 192 -12.97 8.97 -0.45
CA SER A 192 -11.72 8.56 0.20
C SER A 192 -11.56 7.04 0.29
N SER A 193 -12.61 6.28 -0.03
CA SER A 193 -12.57 4.83 -0.21
C SER A 193 -13.20 4.42 -1.52
N MET A 194 -12.75 3.30 -2.07
CA MET A 194 -13.21 2.78 -3.35
C MET A 194 -13.24 1.25 -3.34
N ILE A 195 -14.24 0.66 -3.98
CA ILE A 195 -14.24 -0.77 -4.33
C ILE A 195 -14.40 -0.88 -5.84
N ALA A 196 -13.45 -1.53 -6.49
CA ALA A 196 -13.48 -1.84 -7.91
C ALA A 196 -13.60 -3.35 -8.09
N PHE A 197 -14.39 -3.78 -9.07
CA PHE A 197 -14.58 -5.19 -9.35
C PHE A 197 -14.90 -5.48 -10.82
N SER A 198 -14.51 -6.67 -11.26
CA SER A 198 -14.90 -7.23 -12.56
C SER A 198 -15.57 -8.57 -12.37
N VAL A 199 -16.63 -8.83 -13.14
CA VAL A 199 -17.41 -10.08 -13.06
C VAL A 199 -16.96 -11.03 -14.15
N GLY A 200 -16.60 -12.26 -13.79
CA GLY A 200 -16.27 -13.31 -14.75
C GLY A 200 -17.45 -13.65 -15.67
N ALA A 201 -17.17 -14.08 -16.90
CA ALA A 201 -18.21 -14.37 -17.88
C ALA A 201 -19.08 -15.58 -17.50
N LYS A 202 -18.53 -16.51 -16.70
CA LYS A 202 -19.22 -17.72 -16.21
C LYS A 202 -19.67 -17.59 -14.75
N TYR A 203 -19.76 -16.37 -14.24
CA TYR A 203 -20.20 -16.17 -12.87
C TYR A 203 -21.66 -16.60 -12.69
N GLU A 204 -21.90 -17.46 -11.71
CA GLU A 204 -23.24 -17.84 -11.25
C GLU A 204 -23.44 -17.43 -9.78
N PRO A 205 -24.66 -17.07 -9.35
CA PRO A 205 -24.91 -16.73 -7.95
C PRO A 205 -24.49 -17.85 -6.99
N GLY A 206 -23.60 -17.52 -6.05
CA GLY A 206 -23.02 -18.44 -5.10
C GLY A 206 -21.55 -18.79 -5.39
N ASN A 207 -21.06 -18.47 -6.59
CA ASN A 207 -19.62 -18.49 -6.86
C ASN A 207 -18.88 -17.46 -5.99
N GLY A 208 -17.58 -17.65 -5.86
CA GLY A 208 -16.75 -16.84 -4.99
C GLY A 208 -16.28 -15.51 -5.59
N ALA A 209 -15.51 -14.81 -4.78
CA ALA A 209 -14.74 -13.64 -5.15
C ALA A 209 -13.25 -13.83 -4.80
N ALA A 210 -12.38 -13.33 -5.67
CA ALA A 210 -10.97 -13.11 -5.37
C ALA A 210 -10.79 -11.65 -4.96
N VAL A 211 -10.47 -11.40 -3.69
CA VAL A 211 -10.47 -10.06 -3.11
C VAL A 211 -9.05 -9.64 -2.75
N LEU A 212 -8.64 -8.45 -3.19
CA LEU A 212 -7.51 -7.71 -2.66
C LEU A 212 -8.04 -6.56 -1.82
N ALA A 213 -7.57 -6.39 -0.59
CA ALA A 213 -8.05 -5.36 0.32
C ALA A 213 -6.88 -4.64 0.99
N GLY A 214 -6.73 -3.33 0.77
CA GLY A 214 -5.70 -2.48 1.38
C GLY A 214 -6.26 -1.11 1.75
N HIS A 215 -5.40 -0.17 2.11
CA HIS A 215 -5.82 1.18 2.47
C HIS A 215 -5.03 2.29 1.76
N VAL A 216 -5.67 3.45 1.59
CA VAL A 216 -5.16 4.57 0.79
C VAL A 216 -4.89 5.81 1.64
N ASP A 217 -5.42 5.83 2.87
CA ASP A 217 -5.02 6.82 3.85
C ASP A 217 -3.59 6.60 4.33
N ALA A 218 -2.99 7.65 4.86
CA ALA A 218 -1.62 7.64 5.35
C ALA A 218 -1.49 8.68 6.47
N LEU A 219 -0.49 8.51 7.33
CA LEU A 219 -0.13 9.53 8.33
C LEU A 219 0.01 10.93 7.71
N THR A 220 -0.69 11.88 8.30
CA THR A 220 -0.74 13.26 7.83
C THR A 220 -0.98 14.25 8.98
N ALA A 221 -1.00 15.55 8.71
CA ALA A 221 -1.50 16.57 9.63
C ALA A 221 -2.75 17.22 9.03
N LYS A 222 -3.90 16.99 9.66
CA LYS A 222 -5.20 17.52 9.21
C LYS A 222 -5.43 18.91 9.80
N LEU A 223 -6.01 19.82 9.01
CA LEU A 223 -6.42 21.13 9.51
C LEU A 223 -7.53 20.99 10.55
N LYS A 224 -7.46 21.79 11.61
CA LYS A 224 -8.54 21.86 12.60
C LYS A 224 -9.77 22.54 11.99
N PRO A 225 -10.99 22.23 12.48
CA PRO A 225 -12.21 22.90 12.02
C PRO A 225 -12.12 24.44 12.08
N ILE A 226 -11.42 24.97 13.09
CA ILE A 226 -10.97 26.36 13.16
C ILE A 226 -9.44 26.31 13.10
N SER A 227 -8.89 26.60 11.93
CA SER A 227 -7.43 26.56 11.73
C SER A 227 -6.76 27.92 11.93
N ASN A 228 -7.54 29.00 12.10
CA ASN A 228 -6.99 30.29 12.48
C ASN A 228 -6.51 30.24 13.94
N VAL A 229 -5.24 30.54 14.17
CA VAL A 229 -4.64 30.64 15.50
C VAL A 229 -4.04 32.04 15.68
N PRO A 230 -3.95 32.55 16.92
CA PRO A 230 -3.36 33.86 17.17
C PRO A 230 -1.94 33.96 16.61
N ASN A 231 -1.59 35.14 16.09
CA ASN A 231 -0.22 35.46 15.77
C ASN A 231 0.66 35.27 17.01
N LYS A 232 1.84 34.67 16.80
CA LYS A 232 2.83 34.50 17.85
C LYS A 232 4.17 35.04 17.36
N ALA A 233 4.67 36.07 18.02
CA ALA A 233 5.96 36.69 17.74
C ALA A 233 6.13 37.17 16.27
N GLY A 234 5.07 37.65 15.63
CA GLY A 234 5.09 38.13 14.24
C GLY A 234 4.96 37.03 13.19
N TYR A 235 4.72 35.78 13.61
CA TYR A 235 4.52 34.64 12.73
C TYR A 235 3.04 34.27 12.63
N LEU A 236 2.62 34.02 11.39
CA LEU A 236 1.33 33.40 11.09
C LEU A 236 1.49 31.89 11.22
N GLN A 237 0.66 31.29 12.05
CA GLN A 237 0.66 29.85 12.30
C GLN A 237 -0.64 29.22 11.83
N LEU A 238 -0.64 27.89 11.69
CA LEU A 238 -1.80 27.12 11.25
C LEU A 238 -2.22 26.09 12.29
N GLY A 239 -3.49 26.12 12.69
CA GLY A 239 -4.07 25.14 13.59
C GLY A 239 -4.25 23.79 12.91
N VAL A 240 -3.42 22.82 13.26
CA VAL A 240 -3.47 21.45 12.74
C VAL A 240 -3.57 20.42 13.87
N ALA A 241 -3.97 19.20 13.52
CA ALA A 241 -3.97 18.04 14.40
C ALA A 241 -3.27 16.86 13.69
N PRO A 242 -2.52 16.01 14.43
CA PRO A 242 -1.95 14.81 13.86
C PRO A 242 -3.07 13.83 13.48
N TYR A 243 -2.99 13.26 12.29
CA TYR A 243 -3.76 12.08 11.91
C TYR A 243 -2.89 10.84 12.16
N ALA A 244 -3.39 9.92 12.99
CA ALA A 244 -2.63 8.79 13.52
C ALA A 244 -1.28 9.23 14.14
N GLY A 245 -0.17 8.64 13.70
CA GLY A 245 1.19 8.97 14.15
C GLY A 245 1.77 10.26 13.58
N GLY A 246 1.00 11.06 12.81
CA GLY A 246 1.43 12.32 12.22
C GLY A 246 2.01 13.32 13.24
N LEU A 247 2.73 14.33 12.73
CA LEU A 247 3.52 15.27 13.54
C LEU A 247 4.50 14.52 14.47
N GLY A 248 5.24 13.57 13.90
CA GLY A 248 6.30 12.80 14.55
C GLY A 248 7.69 13.42 14.36
N LYS A 249 8.74 12.69 14.76
CA LYS A 249 10.13 13.17 14.68
C LYS A 249 10.61 13.51 13.26
N THR A 250 10.06 12.87 12.23
CA THR A 250 10.50 13.07 10.84
C THR A 250 9.84 14.27 10.16
N TRP A 251 8.84 14.89 10.80
CA TRP A 251 8.07 16.02 10.28
C TRP A 251 8.74 17.38 10.49
N TRP A 252 9.76 17.44 11.35
CA TRP A 252 10.53 18.65 11.58
C TRP A 252 11.30 19.08 10.33
N ASP A 253 11.37 20.39 10.12
CA ASP A 253 12.12 21.05 9.06
C ASP A 253 11.76 20.62 7.61
N ARG A 254 10.61 19.98 7.43
CA ARG A 254 10.06 19.58 6.12
C ARG A 254 9.33 20.73 5.45
N ASP A 255 9.41 20.79 4.13
CA ASP A 255 8.67 21.74 3.30
C ASP A 255 7.29 21.14 3.02
N LEU A 256 6.27 21.68 3.69
CA LEU A 256 4.94 21.10 3.72
C LEU A 256 3.99 21.83 2.76
N GLY A 257 3.40 21.07 1.86
CA GLY A 257 2.33 21.50 0.96
C GLY A 257 0.99 21.36 1.65
N ILE A 258 -0.06 21.85 0.99
CA ILE A 258 -1.43 21.69 1.46
C ILE A 258 -2.34 21.29 0.30
N GLY A 259 -3.31 20.43 0.60
CA GLY A 259 -4.33 20.04 -0.34
C GLY A 259 -5.39 19.19 0.31
N GLY A 260 -6.42 18.85 -0.43
CA GLY A 260 -7.51 17.98 0.01
C GLY A 260 -8.83 18.38 -0.64
N ARG A 261 -9.91 18.11 0.08
CA ARG A 261 -11.28 18.30 -0.40
C ARG A 261 -11.83 19.66 0.03
N VAL A 262 -12.52 20.35 -0.88
CA VAL A 262 -13.22 21.60 -0.61
C VAL A 262 -14.67 21.49 -1.09
N HIS A 263 -15.61 21.88 -0.23
CA HIS A 263 -17.02 21.99 -0.58
C HIS A 263 -17.34 23.43 -0.96
N VAL A 264 -17.84 23.63 -2.18
CA VAL A 264 -18.12 24.96 -2.74
C VAL A 264 -19.60 25.03 -3.13
N ARG A 265 -20.25 26.14 -2.80
CA ARG A 265 -21.59 26.44 -3.27
C ARG A 265 -21.54 26.95 -4.71
N GLU A 266 -22.22 26.25 -5.61
CA GLU A 266 -22.41 26.64 -7.01
C GLU A 266 -23.91 26.74 -7.28
N GLY A 267 -24.44 27.97 -7.26
CA GLY A 267 -25.87 28.24 -7.27
C GLY A 267 -26.56 27.63 -6.05
N GLU A 268 -27.57 26.79 -6.27
CA GLU A 268 -28.32 26.09 -5.22
C GLU A 268 -27.66 24.79 -4.74
N LYS A 269 -26.57 24.35 -5.40
CA LYS A 269 -25.90 23.08 -5.11
C LYS A 269 -24.62 23.30 -4.33
N ILE A 270 -24.24 22.28 -3.56
CA ILE A 270 -22.90 22.19 -2.97
C ILE A 270 -22.16 21.11 -3.76
N VAL A 271 -21.04 21.50 -4.38
CA VAL A 271 -20.17 20.59 -5.13
C VAL A 271 -18.89 20.34 -4.34
N THR A 272 -18.27 19.21 -4.60
CA THR A 272 -16.98 18.83 -4.04
C THR A 272 -15.90 19.06 -5.09
N LYS A 273 -14.84 19.79 -4.73
CA LYS A 273 -13.64 20.00 -5.56
C LYS A 273 -12.40 19.56 -4.79
N LEU A 274 -11.34 19.23 -5.52
CA LEU A 274 -10.02 18.99 -4.94
C LEU A 274 -9.15 20.22 -5.13
N ALA A 275 -8.45 20.62 -4.08
CA ALA A 275 -7.47 21.70 -4.10
C ALA A 275 -6.10 21.14 -3.73
N LYS A 276 -5.06 21.55 -4.47
CA LYS A 276 -3.65 21.32 -4.16
C LYS A 276 -2.92 22.61 -4.48
N LEU A 277 -2.14 23.14 -3.55
CA LEU A 277 -1.26 24.28 -3.84
C LEU A 277 0.09 23.75 -4.35
N ASP A 278 0.61 24.40 -5.40
CA ASP A 278 1.82 23.94 -6.11
C ASP A 278 3.14 24.37 -5.45
N TRP A 279 3.08 24.92 -4.22
CA TRP A 279 4.26 25.31 -3.44
C TRP A 279 4.11 24.92 -1.96
N PRO A 280 5.23 24.69 -1.25
CA PRO A 280 5.18 24.45 0.19
C PRO A 280 4.74 25.72 0.91
N ILE A 281 3.64 25.61 1.67
CA ILE A 281 3.03 26.73 2.39
C ILE A 281 3.36 26.72 3.88
N ALA A 282 3.87 25.60 4.40
CA ALA A 282 4.05 25.42 5.83
C ALA A 282 5.40 24.79 6.15
N LYS A 283 5.94 25.12 7.33
CA LYS A 283 7.12 24.48 7.90
C LYS A 283 6.99 24.38 9.42
N ILE A 284 7.46 23.27 9.98
CA ILE A 284 7.55 23.09 11.43
C ILE A 284 9.04 23.18 11.81
N PRO A 285 9.53 24.34 12.29
CA PRO A 285 10.96 24.54 12.52
C PRO A 285 11.43 23.87 13.80
N THR A 286 12.58 23.20 13.77
CA THR A 286 13.26 22.78 15.01
C THR A 286 13.70 23.98 15.85
N LEU A 287 13.71 23.80 17.17
CA LEU A 287 14.45 24.72 18.03
C LEU A 287 15.95 24.40 17.92
N ALA A 288 16.77 25.41 17.68
CA ALA A 288 18.21 25.22 17.55
C ALA A 288 18.82 24.56 18.80
N GLU A 289 19.74 23.62 18.59
CA GLU A 289 20.36 22.84 19.67
C GLU A 289 21.09 23.69 20.73
N HIS A 290 21.54 24.87 20.34
CA HIS A 290 22.19 25.87 21.19
C HIS A 290 21.33 26.30 22.39
N PHE A 291 20.00 26.15 22.31
CA PHE A 291 19.10 26.44 23.43
C PHE A 291 19.11 25.35 24.51
N GLY A 292 19.81 24.22 24.31
CA GLY A 292 20.02 23.19 25.31
C GLY A 292 18.79 22.30 25.52
N GLN A 293 18.45 21.98 26.77
CA GLN A 293 17.37 21.05 27.11
C GLN A 293 16.02 21.32 26.39
N PRO A 294 15.55 22.57 26.21
CA PRO A 294 14.35 22.87 25.43
C PRO A 294 14.33 22.36 23.98
N SER A 295 15.49 22.10 23.36
CA SER A 295 15.57 21.55 21.99
C SER A 295 15.59 20.01 21.94
N GLN A 296 15.48 19.35 23.10
CA GLN A 296 15.54 17.90 23.25
C GLN A 296 14.17 17.44 23.77
N GLY A 297 13.27 17.01 22.87
CA GLY A 297 11.88 16.66 23.21
C GLY A 297 11.69 15.61 24.33
N PRO A 298 10.45 15.14 24.59
CA PRO A 298 9.31 15.17 23.70
C PRO A 298 8.73 16.57 23.52
N PHE A 299 8.37 16.89 22.28
CA PHE A 299 7.75 18.16 21.94
C PHE A 299 6.24 18.04 22.01
N ASN A 300 5.61 19.09 22.53
CA ASN A 300 4.17 19.19 22.56
C ASN A 300 3.63 19.44 21.14
N LYS A 301 2.79 18.52 20.65
CA LYS A 301 2.20 18.59 19.30
C LYS A 301 1.29 19.81 19.10
N GLU A 302 0.71 20.36 20.17
CA GLU A 302 -0.21 21.50 20.14
C GLU A 302 0.52 22.85 20.20
N THR A 303 1.61 22.95 20.95
CA THR A 303 2.25 24.25 21.26
C THR A 303 3.65 24.43 20.70
N GLN A 304 4.33 23.34 20.32
CA GLN A 304 5.69 23.36 19.77
C GLN A 304 5.75 22.85 18.33
N MET A 305 4.90 21.91 17.93
CA MET A 305 4.84 21.40 16.54
C MET A 305 3.80 22.12 15.68
N VAL A 306 3.71 23.44 15.82
CA VAL A 306 2.71 24.26 15.11
C VAL A 306 3.32 24.80 13.81
N PRO A 307 2.76 24.47 12.63
CA PRO A 307 3.30 24.93 11.37
C PRO A 307 3.24 26.46 11.23
N ILE A 308 4.33 27.04 10.76
CA ILE A 308 4.41 28.45 10.34
C ILE A 308 4.02 28.52 8.87
N ILE A 309 3.13 29.44 8.52
CA ILE A 309 2.62 29.64 7.15
C ILE A 309 2.90 31.03 6.58
N GLY A 310 3.56 31.89 7.35
CA GLY A 310 3.94 33.22 6.88
C GLY A 310 4.37 34.16 8.00
N LEU A 311 4.63 35.42 7.61
CA LEU A 311 4.99 36.52 8.48
C LEU A 311 3.90 37.61 8.45
N GLU A 312 3.70 38.28 9.56
CA GLU A 312 2.72 39.37 9.69
C GLU A 312 2.98 40.52 8.70
N SER A 313 4.25 40.94 8.55
CA SER A 313 4.65 42.02 7.64
C SER A 313 4.44 41.71 6.14
N ALA A 314 4.24 40.43 5.79
CA ALA A 314 3.82 40.03 4.46
C ALA A 314 2.29 40.11 4.30
N SER A 315 1.53 39.83 5.36
CA SER A 315 0.07 39.95 5.37
C SER A 315 -0.44 41.40 5.33
N GLU A 316 0.26 42.33 6.00
CA GLU A 316 -0.04 43.76 5.96
C GLU A 316 0.07 44.34 4.54
N ARG A 317 0.98 43.80 3.72
CA ARG A 317 1.13 44.16 2.29
C ARG A 317 0.02 43.59 1.39
N MET A 318 -0.75 42.59 1.84
CA MET A 318 -1.75 41.87 1.02
C MET A 318 -3.23 42.19 1.35
N ASN A 319 -3.50 42.88 2.47
CA ASN A 319 -4.62 43.82 2.72
C ASN A 319 -4.87 43.97 4.22
N ALA A 320 -5.12 45.22 4.64
CA ALA A 320 -5.44 45.65 5.98
C ALA A 320 -6.85 45.22 6.42
N ALA A 321 -6.93 44.27 7.33
CA ALA A 321 -8.02 44.17 8.30
C ALA A 321 -7.46 43.50 9.55
N ASN A 322 -6.85 44.31 10.43
CA ASN A 322 -6.60 43.92 11.82
C ASN A 322 -7.95 43.76 12.51
N VAL A 323 -8.64 42.64 12.26
CA VAL A 323 -9.78 42.23 13.07
C VAL A 323 -9.18 41.68 14.36
N PRO A 324 -9.43 42.30 15.53
CA PRO A 324 -8.94 41.78 16.79
C PRO A 324 -9.41 40.33 16.93
N THR A 325 -8.48 39.39 17.03
CA THR A 325 -8.87 38.01 17.35
C THR A 325 -9.38 38.03 18.79
N PRO A 326 -10.64 37.62 19.05
CA PRO A 326 -11.15 37.56 20.42
C PRO A 326 -10.21 36.75 21.31
N ALA A 327 -10.11 37.10 22.59
CA ALA A 327 -9.30 36.33 23.51
C ALA A 327 -9.73 34.85 23.50
N PRO A 328 -8.79 33.88 23.58
CA PRO A 328 -9.16 32.47 23.65
C PRO A 328 -10.22 32.24 24.72
N PHE A 329 -11.24 31.44 24.38
CA PHE A 329 -12.38 31.12 25.26
C PHE A 329 -13.31 32.29 25.64
N SER A 330 -13.11 33.51 25.12
CA SER A 330 -13.99 34.65 25.44
C SER A 330 -15.33 34.62 24.70
N GLN A 331 -15.47 33.75 23.70
CA GLN A 331 -16.67 33.54 22.91
C GLN A 331 -16.82 32.05 22.59
N PRO A 332 -18.05 31.52 22.44
CA PRO A 332 -18.25 30.15 21.97
C PRO A 332 -17.72 29.99 20.53
N PRO A 333 -17.11 28.84 20.18
CA PRO A 333 -16.74 28.57 18.79
C PRO A 333 -18.01 28.35 17.95
N LEU A 334 -18.23 29.22 16.96
CA LEU A 334 -19.39 29.14 16.07
C LEU A 334 -18.97 28.66 14.68
N LEU A 335 -19.59 27.57 14.21
CA LEU A 335 -19.49 27.12 12.81
C LEU A 335 -20.56 27.75 11.91
N SER A 336 -21.65 28.23 12.51
CA SER A 336 -22.72 28.99 11.83
C SER A 336 -23.22 30.11 12.74
N SER A 337 -23.46 31.28 12.17
CA SER A 337 -24.25 32.35 12.79
C SER A 337 -25.46 32.54 11.88
N GLY A 338 -26.67 32.32 12.38
CA GLY A 338 -27.92 32.30 11.57
C GLY A 338 -28.29 33.61 10.85
N GLN A 339 -27.37 34.56 10.69
CA GLN A 339 -27.57 35.88 10.10
C GLN A 339 -26.42 36.40 9.21
N SER A 340 -25.30 35.67 9.00
CA SER A 340 -24.18 36.16 8.16
C SER A 340 -23.82 35.25 6.99
N LEU A 341 -23.36 35.85 5.88
CA LEU A 341 -22.78 35.18 4.72
C LEU A 341 -21.56 34.36 5.15
N ASN A 342 -21.76 33.04 5.26
CA ASN A 342 -20.78 31.97 5.46
C ASN A 342 -19.65 32.22 6.49
N THR A 343 -19.97 31.93 7.75
CA THR A 343 -19.05 31.95 8.91
C THR A 343 -17.85 31.03 8.83
N PHE A 344 -17.84 30.01 7.96
CA PHE A 344 -16.72 29.08 7.87
C PHE A 344 -15.44 29.81 7.44
N VAL A 345 -15.52 30.64 6.40
CA VAL A 345 -14.34 31.35 5.86
C VAL A 345 -13.68 32.25 6.92
N SER A 346 -14.47 32.88 7.79
CA SER A 346 -13.94 33.74 8.86
C SER A 346 -13.20 32.99 9.96
N THR A 347 -13.38 31.67 10.09
CA THR A 347 -12.65 30.84 11.07
C THR A 347 -11.32 30.31 10.54
N GLN A 348 -10.99 30.62 9.29
CA GLN A 348 -9.78 30.17 8.60
C GLN A 348 -8.81 31.33 8.37
N PRO A 349 -7.49 31.07 8.21
CA PRO A 349 -6.53 32.12 7.86
C PRO A 349 -6.91 32.79 6.53
N PRO A 350 -7.09 34.12 6.46
CA PRO A 350 -7.58 34.79 5.25
C PRO A 350 -6.69 34.61 4.03
N ALA A 351 -5.36 34.57 4.22
CA ALA A 351 -4.41 34.32 3.15
C ALA A 351 -4.56 32.90 2.58
N LEU A 352 -4.83 31.91 3.44
CA LEU A 352 -5.07 30.53 3.02
C LEU A 352 -6.37 30.41 2.23
N VAL A 353 -7.47 31.03 2.69
CA VAL A 353 -8.74 31.03 1.96
C VAL A 353 -8.56 31.59 0.55
N LYS A 354 -7.84 32.71 0.40
CA LYS A 354 -7.54 33.31 -0.90
C LYS A 354 -6.74 32.36 -1.80
N ALA A 355 -5.70 31.70 -1.27
CA ALA A 355 -4.88 30.77 -2.03
C ALA A 355 -5.66 29.53 -2.48
N ILE A 356 -6.44 28.91 -1.58
CA ILE A 356 -7.30 27.78 -1.89
C ILE A 356 -8.38 28.19 -2.90
N GLY A 357 -9.06 29.32 -2.69
CA GLY A 357 -10.04 29.85 -3.63
C GLY A 357 -9.46 30.07 -5.03
N ALA A 358 -8.26 30.66 -5.13
CA ALA A 358 -7.57 30.86 -6.40
C ALA A 358 -7.25 29.53 -7.11
N SER A 359 -6.79 28.51 -6.38
CA SER A 359 -6.54 27.16 -6.94
C SER A 359 -7.79 26.49 -7.51
N LEU A 360 -8.98 26.90 -7.02
CA LEU A 360 -10.27 26.42 -7.49
C LEU A 360 -10.92 27.33 -8.55
N GLY A 361 -10.23 28.38 -8.99
CA GLY A 361 -10.72 29.36 -9.96
C GLY A 361 -11.78 30.32 -9.39
N LEU A 362 -11.88 30.48 -8.07
CA LEU A 362 -12.83 31.40 -7.42
C LEU A 362 -12.25 32.82 -7.33
N GLY A 363 -13.04 33.81 -7.73
CA GLY A 363 -12.72 35.22 -7.54
C GLY A 363 -12.79 35.66 -6.06
N SER A 364 -12.20 36.81 -5.74
CA SER A 364 -12.21 37.34 -4.36
C SER A 364 -13.62 37.54 -3.79
N ASN A 365 -14.58 37.88 -4.65
CA ASN A 365 -15.99 38.06 -4.27
C ASN A 365 -16.73 36.73 -4.09
N GLU A 366 -16.15 35.60 -4.48
CA GLU A 366 -16.76 34.26 -4.45
C GLU A 366 -16.20 33.37 -3.33
N LEU A 367 -15.19 33.84 -2.58
CA LEU A 367 -14.59 33.06 -1.50
C LEU A 367 -15.61 32.63 -0.43
N HIS A 368 -16.65 33.44 -0.21
CA HIS A 368 -17.76 33.12 0.68
C HIS A 368 -18.59 31.91 0.23
N ASN A 369 -18.40 31.41 -0.99
CA ASN A 369 -19.01 30.16 -1.48
C ASN A 369 -18.30 28.91 -0.94
N ILE A 370 -17.10 29.02 -0.38
CA ILE A 370 -16.41 27.89 0.27
C ILE A 370 -17.17 27.54 1.56
N VAL A 371 -17.89 26.42 1.54
CA VAL A 371 -18.75 25.98 2.64
C VAL A 371 -17.96 25.28 3.74
N ASN A 372 -17.03 24.42 3.36
CA ASN A 372 -16.18 23.67 4.29
C ASN A 372 -14.98 23.05 3.52
N TRP A 373 -13.97 22.56 4.24
CA TRP A 373 -12.89 21.78 3.65
C TRP A 373 -12.36 20.69 4.59
N GLU A 374 -11.67 19.71 4.00
CA GLU A 374 -10.83 18.74 4.68
C GLU A 374 -9.46 18.77 3.99
N LEU A 375 -8.53 19.49 4.61
CA LEU A 375 -7.19 19.70 4.07
C LEU A 375 -6.12 19.03 4.95
N GLU A 376 -5.08 18.59 4.28
CA GLU A 376 -3.95 17.85 4.82
C GLU A 376 -2.65 18.58 4.48
N LEU A 377 -1.71 18.61 5.44
CA LEU A 377 -0.32 18.97 5.18
C LEU A 377 0.50 17.73 4.84
N PHE A 378 1.37 17.84 3.84
CA PHE A 378 2.18 16.73 3.35
C PHE A 378 3.57 17.19 2.90
N ASP A 379 4.58 16.31 2.95
CA ASP A 379 5.90 16.57 2.37
C ASP A 379 5.79 16.79 0.85
N THR A 380 6.31 17.93 0.37
CA THR A 380 6.34 18.32 -1.04
C THR A 380 7.50 17.71 -1.81
N GLN A 381 8.49 17.12 -1.13
CA GLN A 381 9.63 16.50 -1.79
C GLN A 381 9.14 15.34 -2.68
N PRO A 382 9.35 15.38 -4.01
CA PRO A 382 8.84 14.35 -4.93
C PRO A 382 9.30 12.94 -4.57
N ALA A 383 8.53 11.93 -4.98
CA ALA A 383 9.00 10.56 -4.96
C ALA A 383 10.19 10.42 -5.92
N THR A 384 11.24 9.73 -5.51
CA THR A 384 12.48 9.67 -6.28
C THR A 384 13.13 8.31 -6.15
N VAL A 385 13.66 7.82 -7.27
CA VAL A 385 14.52 6.63 -7.29
C VAL A 385 15.92 7.01 -6.82
N ILE A 386 16.42 6.33 -5.79
CA ILE A 386 17.71 6.58 -5.14
C ILE A 386 18.59 5.31 -5.09
N GLY A 387 19.80 5.45 -4.57
CA GLY A 387 20.81 4.38 -4.51
C GLY A 387 21.78 4.44 -5.71
N LEU A 388 23.00 3.93 -5.54
CA LEU A 388 24.04 3.99 -6.58
C LEU A 388 23.60 3.34 -7.90
N HIS A 389 22.75 2.30 -7.80
CA HIS A 389 22.20 1.58 -8.95
C HIS A 389 20.70 1.80 -9.15
N LYS A 390 20.11 2.86 -8.56
CA LYS A 390 18.69 3.21 -8.72
C LYS A 390 17.72 2.09 -8.28
N GLU A 391 18.05 1.46 -7.17
CA GLU A 391 17.42 0.25 -6.65
C GLU A 391 16.36 0.51 -5.58
N LEU A 392 16.20 1.75 -5.14
CA LEU A 392 15.27 2.14 -4.07
C LEU A 392 14.36 3.27 -4.51
N ILE A 393 13.13 3.33 -3.99
CA ILE A 393 12.23 4.49 -4.08
C ILE A 393 12.16 5.13 -2.71
N SER A 394 12.44 6.43 -2.63
CA SER A 394 12.20 7.25 -1.45
C SER A 394 11.03 8.20 -1.70
N ALA A 395 10.00 8.14 -0.87
CA ALA A 395 8.77 8.90 -1.04
C ALA A 395 8.01 9.05 0.28
N GLY A 396 7.10 10.02 0.35
CA GLY A 396 6.11 10.08 1.42
C GLY A 396 4.91 9.17 1.12
N ARG A 397 4.26 8.67 2.18
CA ARG A 397 2.97 7.96 2.10
C ARG A 397 3.05 6.66 1.26
N ILE A 398 4.15 5.92 1.40
CA ILE A 398 4.29 4.58 0.80
C ILE A 398 3.25 3.63 1.41
N ASP A 399 3.07 3.75 2.71
CA ASP A 399 2.07 3.06 3.51
C ASP A 399 0.68 3.71 3.33
N ASP A 400 -0.36 3.02 2.83
CA ASP A 400 -0.33 1.74 2.08
C ASP A 400 -0.63 1.95 0.58
N LYS A 401 -0.32 3.15 0.09
CA LYS A 401 -0.43 3.46 -1.33
C LYS A 401 0.39 2.52 -2.22
N LEU A 402 1.44 1.89 -1.71
CA LEU A 402 2.25 0.91 -2.42
C LEU A 402 1.44 -0.35 -2.78
N CYS A 403 0.81 -1.01 -1.81
CA CYS A 403 0.00 -2.20 -2.11
C CYS A 403 -1.31 -1.81 -2.79
N SER A 404 -1.98 -0.75 -2.33
CA SER A 404 -3.23 -0.26 -2.92
C SER A 404 -3.11 0.09 -4.40
N TRP A 405 -2.06 0.82 -4.79
CA TRP A 405 -1.81 1.13 -6.20
C TRP A 405 -1.53 -0.14 -7.00
N SER A 406 -0.66 -1.03 -6.48
CA SER A 406 -0.28 -2.27 -7.15
C SER A 406 -1.48 -3.21 -7.34
N ALA A 407 -2.36 -3.32 -6.34
CA ALA A 407 -3.58 -4.12 -6.40
C ALA A 407 -4.56 -3.60 -7.45
N LEU A 408 -4.73 -2.28 -7.56
CA LEU A 408 -5.62 -1.71 -8.57
C LEU A 408 -5.08 -1.87 -9.99
N GLN A 409 -3.78 -1.64 -10.20
CA GLN A 409 -3.15 -1.90 -11.50
C GLN A 409 -3.26 -3.38 -11.88
N ALA A 410 -3.09 -4.30 -10.92
CA ALA A 410 -3.30 -5.73 -11.12
C ALA A 410 -4.73 -6.06 -11.56
N LEU A 411 -5.76 -5.45 -10.95
CA LEU A 411 -7.16 -5.63 -11.36
C LEU A 411 -7.41 -5.09 -12.77
N ILE A 412 -6.88 -3.91 -13.10
CA ILE A 412 -6.99 -3.33 -14.44
C ILE A 412 -6.39 -4.29 -15.49
N GLU A 413 -5.19 -4.80 -15.24
CA GLU A 413 -4.51 -5.73 -16.15
C GLU A 413 -5.18 -7.10 -16.21
N SER A 414 -5.64 -7.64 -15.07
CA SER A 414 -6.41 -8.89 -15.00
C SER A 414 -7.75 -8.80 -15.72
N SER A 415 -8.40 -7.63 -15.68
CA SER A 415 -9.68 -7.42 -16.37
C SER A 415 -9.53 -7.21 -17.88
N SER A 416 -8.32 -6.89 -18.36
CA SER A 416 -8.07 -6.60 -19.77
C SER A 416 -8.03 -7.87 -20.63
N TYR A 417 -7.81 -9.04 -20.04
CA TYR A 417 -7.65 -10.32 -20.72
C TYR A 417 -8.20 -11.47 -19.86
N GLY A 418 -8.77 -12.51 -20.48
CA GLY A 418 -9.04 -13.77 -19.77
C GLY A 418 -10.23 -13.76 -18.81
N THR A 419 -11.25 -12.93 -19.06
CA THR A 419 -12.53 -12.98 -18.31
C THR A 419 -13.51 -14.02 -18.83
N GLU A 420 -13.27 -14.57 -20.03
CA GLU A 420 -14.20 -15.47 -20.73
C GLU A 420 -14.40 -16.82 -20.01
N ASP A 421 -13.37 -17.30 -19.32
CA ASP A 421 -13.43 -18.57 -18.59
C ASP A 421 -13.62 -18.42 -17.08
N SER A 422 -13.50 -17.21 -16.54
CA SER A 422 -13.58 -16.99 -15.10
C SER A 422 -15.02 -17.07 -14.59
N SER A 423 -15.19 -17.72 -13.45
CA SER A 423 -16.46 -17.84 -12.74
C SER A 423 -16.53 -17.00 -11.46
N LEU A 424 -15.52 -16.15 -11.20
CA LEU A 424 -15.38 -15.35 -9.97
C LEU A 424 -15.71 -13.87 -10.19
N ILE A 425 -16.00 -13.17 -9.09
CA ILE A 425 -15.87 -11.71 -9.01
C ILE A 425 -14.43 -11.38 -8.56
N LYS A 426 -13.69 -10.62 -9.36
CA LYS A 426 -12.37 -10.11 -8.98
C LYS A 426 -12.54 -8.73 -8.36
N VAL A 427 -12.03 -8.50 -7.16
CA VAL A 427 -12.32 -7.30 -6.36
C VAL A 427 -11.04 -6.68 -5.82
N VAL A 428 -10.96 -5.36 -5.86
CA VAL A 428 -10.01 -4.55 -5.10
C VAL A 428 -10.78 -3.58 -4.22
N GLY A 429 -10.60 -3.68 -2.90
CA GLY A 429 -11.15 -2.78 -1.89
C GLY A 429 -10.04 -1.89 -1.33
N LEU A 430 -10.23 -0.57 -1.45
CA LEU A 430 -9.32 0.46 -0.98
C LEU A 430 -10.03 1.28 0.10
N PHE A 431 -9.56 1.17 1.34
CA PHE A 431 -10.20 1.79 2.50
C PHE A 431 -9.47 3.07 2.96
N ASP A 432 -10.19 3.90 3.69
CA ASP A 432 -9.70 5.04 4.44
C ASP A 432 -9.69 4.66 5.93
N ASP A 433 -9.15 5.51 6.79
CA ASP A 433 -9.19 5.35 8.24
C ASP A 433 -8.51 4.10 8.83
N GLU A 434 -7.68 3.35 8.09
CA GLU A 434 -6.96 2.20 8.63
C GLU A 434 -6.08 2.60 9.81
N GLU A 435 -5.33 3.69 9.61
CA GLU A 435 -4.32 4.22 10.52
C GLU A 435 -4.90 4.68 11.87
N ILE A 436 -6.23 4.82 11.94
CA ILE A 436 -6.98 5.18 13.16
C ILE A 436 -7.93 4.07 13.62
N GLY A 437 -7.77 2.84 13.11
CA GLY A 437 -8.46 1.63 13.53
C GLY A 437 -9.71 1.26 12.72
N SER A 438 -9.90 1.84 11.53
CA SER A 438 -10.91 1.50 10.53
C SER A 438 -12.39 1.62 10.94
N LEU A 439 -12.67 2.20 12.12
CA LEU A 439 -14.03 2.25 12.71
C LEU A 439 -14.84 3.48 12.27
N LEU A 440 -14.82 3.78 10.97
CA LEU A 440 -15.68 4.79 10.34
C LEU A 440 -16.34 4.20 9.10
N ARG A 441 -17.37 4.87 8.55
CA ARG A 441 -18.19 4.32 7.45
C ARG A 441 -17.39 3.99 6.18
N GLN A 442 -16.26 4.66 5.99
CA GLN A 442 -15.36 4.50 4.85
C GLN A 442 -14.16 3.57 5.16
N GLY A 443 -13.96 3.19 6.43
CA GLY A 443 -12.94 2.23 6.84
C GLY A 443 -13.39 0.78 6.78
N ALA A 444 -12.44 -0.13 6.97
CA ALA A 444 -12.64 -1.57 6.77
C ALA A 444 -13.59 -2.22 7.80
N ARG A 445 -13.77 -1.62 8.99
CA ARG A 445 -14.78 -2.06 9.98
C ARG A 445 -16.18 -1.50 9.70
N GLY A 446 -16.32 -0.68 8.66
CA GLY A 446 -17.61 -0.32 8.09
C GLY A 446 -18.21 -1.49 7.30
N ASN A 447 -19.37 -1.25 6.68
CA ASN A 447 -20.04 -2.27 5.86
C ASN A 447 -19.69 -2.19 4.36
N PHE A 448 -18.70 -1.38 3.96
CA PHE A 448 -18.54 -1.00 2.55
C PHE A 448 -18.27 -2.18 1.62
N LEU A 449 -17.33 -3.06 1.96
CA LEU A 449 -17.05 -4.26 1.16
C LEU A 449 -18.14 -5.33 1.28
N PRO A 450 -18.61 -5.70 2.48
CA PRO A 450 -19.72 -6.66 2.62
C PRO A 450 -20.95 -6.26 1.81
N ILE A 451 -21.40 -4.99 1.93
CA ILE A 451 -22.60 -4.54 1.22
C ILE A 451 -22.39 -4.42 -0.29
N THR A 452 -21.16 -4.15 -0.75
CA THR A 452 -20.86 -4.08 -2.18
C THR A 452 -20.92 -5.47 -2.80
N LEU A 453 -20.34 -6.47 -2.15
CA LEU A 453 -20.45 -7.87 -2.58
C LEU A 453 -21.91 -8.34 -2.55
N GLU A 454 -22.65 -8.08 -1.47
CA GLU A 454 -24.06 -8.43 -1.36
C GLU A 454 -24.90 -7.83 -2.49
N ARG A 455 -24.69 -6.54 -2.80
CA ARG A 455 -25.40 -5.87 -3.89
C ARG A 455 -24.99 -6.38 -5.27
N ALA A 456 -23.72 -6.72 -5.47
CA ALA A 456 -23.25 -7.30 -6.72
C ALA A 456 -23.86 -8.69 -6.96
N VAL A 457 -23.81 -9.56 -5.95
CA VAL A 457 -24.42 -10.90 -5.97
C VAL A 457 -25.93 -10.79 -6.18
N GLY A 458 -26.60 -9.89 -5.48
CA GLY A 458 -28.05 -9.68 -5.63
C GLY A 458 -28.45 -9.20 -7.02
N ALA A 459 -27.68 -8.28 -7.61
CA ALA A 459 -27.91 -7.82 -8.98
C ALA A 459 -27.73 -8.97 -10.00
N LEU A 460 -26.72 -9.81 -9.82
CA LEU A 460 -26.46 -10.98 -10.68
C LEU A 460 -27.48 -12.12 -10.47
N ALA A 461 -28.04 -12.26 -9.28
CA ALA A 461 -29.10 -13.22 -8.96
C ALA A 461 -30.50 -12.76 -9.37
N GLY A 462 -30.70 -11.46 -9.61
CA GLY A 462 -32.00 -10.86 -9.90
C GLY A 462 -32.91 -10.68 -8.68
N HIS A 463 -32.41 -10.90 -7.46
CA HIS A 463 -33.14 -10.70 -6.21
C HIS A 463 -32.19 -10.38 -5.04
N ALA A 464 -32.71 -9.84 -3.93
CA ALA A 464 -31.91 -9.64 -2.73
C ALA A 464 -31.37 -11.00 -2.23
N PRO A 465 -30.05 -11.14 -2.00
CA PRO A 465 -29.48 -12.44 -1.65
C PRO A 465 -29.80 -12.76 -0.18
N GLY A 466 -30.29 -13.97 0.06
CA GLY A 466 -30.46 -14.48 1.43
C GLY A 466 -29.12 -14.85 2.07
N SER A 467 -29.16 -15.16 3.37
CA SER A 467 -27.97 -15.57 4.14
C SER A 467 -27.29 -16.81 3.57
N ASP A 468 -28.04 -17.77 3.04
CA ASP A 468 -27.49 -18.97 2.40
C ASP A 468 -26.65 -18.65 1.16
N LEU A 469 -27.18 -17.80 0.26
CA LEU A 469 -26.50 -17.43 -0.97
C LEU A 469 -25.21 -16.65 -0.69
N MET A 470 -25.26 -15.68 0.24
CA MET A 470 -24.08 -14.94 0.66
C MET A 470 -23.09 -15.82 1.42
N GLY A 471 -23.58 -16.73 2.28
CA GLY A 471 -22.72 -17.67 3.00
C GLY A 471 -21.91 -18.55 2.06
N ARG A 472 -22.55 -19.10 1.01
CA ARG A 472 -21.86 -19.85 -0.05
C ARG A 472 -20.87 -19.00 -0.82
N THR A 473 -21.27 -17.77 -1.19
CA THR A 473 -20.39 -16.81 -1.88
C THR A 473 -19.12 -16.57 -1.05
N TYR A 474 -19.24 -16.22 0.23
CA TYR A 474 -18.09 -15.95 1.10
C TYR A 474 -17.23 -17.20 1.36
N ALA A 475 -17.84 -18.36 1.58
CA ALA A 475 -17.10 -19.62 1.73
C ALA A 475 -16.30 -19.97 0.46
N ASN A 476 -16.84 -19.60 -0.71
CA ASN A 476 -16.17 -19.78 -1.99
C ASN A 476 -15.16 -18.68 -2.33
N SER A 477 -15.03 -17.65 -1.49
CA SER A 477 -14.16 -16.51 -1.71
C SER A 477 -12.83 -16.64 -0.95
N PHE A 478 -11.86 -15.83 -1.36
CA PHE A 478 -10.59 -15.67 -0.67
C PHE A 478 -10.11 -14.23 -0.75
N MET A 479 -9.53 -13.74 0.34
CA MET A 479 -9.04 -12.37 0.44
C MET A 479 -7.55 -12.31 0.75
N VAL A 480 -6.82 -11.54 -0.04
CA VAL A 480 -5.49 -11.05 0.30
C VAL A 480 -5.66 -9.66 0.90
N SER A 481 -5.45 -9.54 2.20
CA SER A 481 -5.24 -8.29 2.90
C SER A 481 -3.87 -7.77 2.49
N SER A 482 -3.87 -6.82 1.56
CA SER A 482 -2.70 -6.30 0.87
C SER A 482 -2.25 -5.02 1.54
N ASP A 483 -1.41 -5.16 2.55
CA ASP A 483 -0.84 -4.08 3.35
C ASP A 483 0.68 -4.18 3.36
N VAL A 484 1.37 -3.04 3.41
CA VAL A 484 2.83 -3.00 3.46
C VAL A 484 3.37 -3.75 4.69
N THR A 485 4.59 -4.25 4.58
CA THR A 485 5.29 -4.88 5.71
C THR A 485 6.68 -4.31 5.91
N HIS A 486 7.40 -4.83 6.91
CA HIS A 486 8.68 -4.30 7.33
C HIS A 486 9.85 -5.01 6.64
N ALA A 487 10.52 -4.30 5.73
CA ALA A 487 11.82 -4.77 5.22
C ALA A 487 12.85 -4.80 6.34
N VAL A 488 13.80 -5.73 6.27
CA VAL A 488 14.91 -5.82 7.23
C VAL A 488 15.72 -4.52 7.22
N ASN A 489 15.84 -3.87 8.38
CA ASN A 489 16.67 -2.69 8.54
C ASN A 489 18.05 -3.11 9.03
N PRO A 490 19.12 -2.92 8.22
CA PRO A 490 20.45 -3.41 8.56
C PRO A 490 21.04 -2.74 9.81
N ASN A 491 20.52 -1.58 10.22
CA ASN A 491 20.99 -0.85 11.40
C ASN A 491 20.33 -1.34 12.71
N PHE A 492 19.30 -2.19 12.63
CA PHE A 492 18.50 -2.64 13.76
C PHE A 492 18.15 -4.13 13.63
N THR A 493 19.08 -4.96 13.16
CA THR A 493 18.82 -6.38 12.88
C THR A 493 18.29 -7.16 14.10
N GLU A 494 18.59 -6.69 15.32
CA GLU A 494 18.19 -7.30 16.58
C GLU A 494 16.67 -7.32 16.81
N VAL A 495 15.91 -6.41 16.19
CA VAL A 495 14.44 -6.37 16.33
C VAL A 495 13.71 -7.29 15.35
N TYR A 496 14.41 -7.85 14.37
CA TYR A 496 13.84 -8.74 13.36
C TYR A 496 13.98 -10.21 13.77
N LEU A 497 13.00 -11.02 13.39
CA LEU A 497 13.05 -12.47 13.57
C LEU A 497 13.88 -13.09 12.44
N ALA A 498 14.90 -13.88 12.80
CA ALA A 498 15.70 -14.61 11.82
C ALA A 498 14.82 -15.48 10.91
N ASN A 499 15.14 -15.51 9.61
CA ASN A 499 14.39 -16.21 8.56
C ASN A 499 12.97 -15.68 8.25
N HIS A 500 12.52 -14.61 8.91
CA HIS A 500 11.17 -14.02 8.74
C HIS A 500 11.27 -12.50 8.56
N ALA A 501 12.29 -12.04 7.83
CA ALA A 501 12.60 -10.64 7.62
C ALA A 501 12.76 -10.40 6.11
N PRO A 502 11.76 -9.82 5.42
CA PRO A 502 11.78 -9.68 3.98
C PRO A 502 12.79 -8.62 3.53
N HIS A 503 13.30 -8.79 2.32
CA HIS A 503 14.18 -7.87 1.62
C HIS A 503 13.42 -7.10 0.54
N LEU A 504 13.94 -5.92 0.16
CA LEU A 504 13.42 -5.11 -0.93
C LEU A 504 13.77 -5.74 -2.30
N ASN A 505 12.97 -5.46 -3.34
CA ASN A 505 13.17 -5.93 -4.72
C ASN A 505 13.14 -7.46 -4.93
N VAL A 506 12.55 -8.22 -4.01
CA VAL A 506 12.47 -9.70 -4.10
C VAL A 506 11.05 -10.14 -4.46
N GLY A 507 10.08 -9.71 -3.67
CA GLY A 507 8.68 -10.07 -3.87
C GLY A 507 7.82 -9.76 -2.65
N VAL A 508 6.52 -9.99 -2.78
CA VAL A 508 5.54 -9.79 -1.71
C VAL A 508 5.84 -10.73 -0.54
N ALA A 509 5.67 -10.24 0.68
CA ALA A 509 5.87 -10.99 1.89
C ALA A 509 4.53 -11.39 2.52
N ILE A 510 4.40 -12.67 2.86
CA ILE A 510 3.29 -13.18 3.69
C ILE A 510 3.57 -12.77 5.14
N ALA A 511 2.65 -12.03 5.75
CA ALA A 511 2.72 -11.61 7.14
C ALA A 511 1.99 -12.61 8.03
N ALA A 512 2.71 -13.21 8.97
CA ALA A 512 2.15 -14.15 9.95
C ALA A 512 2.19 -13.56 11.36
N ASP A 513 1.16 -13.83 12.15
CA ASP A 513 1.11 -13.49 13.56
C ASP A 513 0.23 -14.50 14.32
N SER A 514 0.72 -15.01 15.45
CA SER A 514 0.01 -16.03 16.24
C SER A 514 -1.10 -15.46 17.15
N ASN A 515 -1.25 -14.15 17.24
CA ASN A 515 -2.18 -13.47 18.15
C ASN A 515 -3.34 -12.79 17.40
N GLY A 516 -3.52 -13.10 16.11
CA GLY A 516 -4.63 -12.59 15.31
C GLY A 516 -4.48 -11.14 14.87
N HIS A 517 -3.26 -10.57 14.90
CA HIS A 517 -2.99 -9.29 14.23
C HIS A 517 -3.05 -9.43 12.70
N MET A 518 -2.79 -10.65 12.20
CA MET A 518 -2.90 -11.08 10.81
C MET A 518 -3.87 -12.26 10.73
N THR A 519 -4.52 -12.47 9.59
CA THR A 519 -5.42 -13.62 9.34
C THR A 519 -4.71 -14.88 8.88
N THR A 520 -3.44 -14.75 8.52
CA THR A 520 -2.65 -15.79 7.86
C THR A 520 -2.60 -17.09 8.67
N ASP A 521 -2.89 -18.18 7.99
CA ASP A 521 -2.85 -19.56 8.48
C ASP A 521 -2.22 -20.50 7.43
N SER A 522 -2.20 -21.81 7.70
CA SER A 522 -1.60 -22.80 6.79
C SER A 522 -2.35 -22.95 5.46
N VAL A 523 -3.69 -22.88 5.48
CA VAL A 523 -4.53 -23.03 4.29
C VAL A 523 -4.33 -21.83 3.37
N SER A 524 -4.42 -20.63 3.93
CA SER A 524 -4.27 -19.38 3.22
C SER A 524 -2.85 -19.19 2.66
N THR A 525 -1.82 -19.59 3.42
CA THR A 525 -0.43 -19.64 2.93
C THR A 525 -0.29 -20.59 1.74
N THR A 526 -0.92 -21.77 1.80
CA THR A 526 -0.89 -22.75 0.71
C THR A 526 -1.50 -22.20 -0.57
N ILE A 527 -2.68 -21.55 -0.47
CA ILE A 527 -3.38 -20.96 -1.60
C ILE A 527 -2.55 -19.86 -2.27
N LEU A 528 -2.07 -18.86 -1.51
CA LEU A 528 -1.33 -17.76 -2.11
C LEU A 528 0.03 -18.22 -2.67
N LYS A 529 0.71 -19.13 -1.97
CA LYS A 529 1.95 -19.74 -2.47
C LYS A 529 1.71 -20.46 -3.80
N ARG A 530 0.64 -21.24 -3.90
CA ARG A 530 0.31 -21.96 -5.12
C ARG A 530 -0.01 -21.00 -6.28
N CYS A 531 -0.69 -19.89 -6.02
CA CYS A 531 -0.90 -18.83 -7.00
C CYS A 531 0.44 -18.23 -7.47
N ALA A 532 1.36 -17.93 -6.54
CA ALA A 532 2.68 -17.40 -6.85
C ALA A 532 3.52 -18.37 -7.70
N ASP A 533 3.53 -19.66 -7.34
CA ASP A 533 4.23 -20.72 -8.07
C ASP A 533 3.76 -20.80 -9.53
N ARG A 534 2.45 -20.66 -9.79
CA ARG A 534 1.87 -20.71 -11.15
C ARG A 534 2.30 -19.55 -12.05
N VAL A 535 2.62 -18.39 -11.48
CA VAL A 535 3.07 -17.20 -12.24
C VAL A 535 4.57 -16.93 -12.13
N GLY A 536 5.30 -17.80 -11.42
CA GLY A 536 6.73 -17.65 -11.14
C GLY A 536 7.05 -16.38 -10.34
N ALA A 537 6.17 -16.01 -9.41
CA ALA A 537 6.42 -14.91 -8.46
C ALA A 537 7.14 -15.44 -7.23
N GLN A 538 8.05 -14.64 -6.68
CA GLN A 538 8.71 -14.95 -5.42
C GLN A 538 7.90 -14.42 -4.24
N LEU A 539 7.81 -15.23 -3.19
CA LEU A 539 7.21 -14.86 -1.93
C LEU A 539 8.27 -14.85 -0.84
N GLN A 540 8.10 -13.93 0.11
CA GLN A 540 8.87 -13.85 1.33
C GLN A 540 7.94 -14.08 2.53
N VAL A 541 8.50 -14.10 3.74
CA VAL A 541 7.72 -14.22 4.98
C VAL A 541 8.17 -13.13 5.95
N PHE A 542 7.20 -12.52 6.62
CA PHE A 542 7.41 -11.63 7.74
C PHE A 542 6.69 -12.17 8.99
N GLN A 543 7.39 -12.16 10.12
CA GLN A 543 6.79 -12.39 11.43
C GLN A 543 7.63 -11.65 12.48
N ILE A 544 6.94 -11.04 13.46
CA ILE A 544 7.62 -10.38 14.57
C ILE A 544 8.32 -11.39 15.49
N ARG A 545 9.31 -10.93 16.26
CA ARG A 545 9.85 -11.70 17.38
C ARG A 545 8.81 -11.84 18.49
N ASN A 546 8.91 -12.91 19.29
CA ASN A 546 8.03 -13.17 20.43
C ASN A 546 8.05 -12.06 21.51
N ASP A 547 9.15 -11.30 21.61
CA ASP A 547 9.35 -10.20 22.55
C ASP A 547 9.08 -8.82 21.94
N SER A 548 8.45 -8.77 20.76
CA SER A 548 8.12 -7.53 20.04
C SER A 548 6.59 -7.28 19.99
N ARG A 549 6.19 -6.19 19.34
CA ARG A 549 4.79 -5.80 19.12
C ARG A 549 4.49 -5.77 17.63
N SER A 550 3.32 -6.30 17.24
CA SER A 550 2.81 -6.21 15.87
C SER A 550 1.89 -4.99 15.70
N GLY A 551 1.86 -4.44 14.49
CA GLY A 551 0.72 -3.66 14.00
C GLY A 551 -0.47 -4.59 13.69
N GLY A 552 -1.60 -4.01 13.30
CA GLY A 552 -2.72 -4.75 12.71
C GLY A 552 -2.93 -4.29 11.27
N THR A 553 -3.88 -4.91 10.58
CA THR A 553 -4.26 -4.59 9.19
C THR A 553 -5.80 -4.66 9.04
N VAL A 554 -6.29 -4.42 7.83
CA VAL A 554 -7.70 -4.62 7.48
C VAL A 554 -8.13 -6.10 7.45
N GLY A 555 -7.18 -7.05 7.39
CA GLY A 555 -7.42 -8.47 7.20
C GLY A 555 -8.36 -9.09 8.25
N PRO A 556 -8.00 -9.08 9.55
CA PRO A 556 -8.87 -9.63 10.60
C PRO A 556 -10.24 -8.96 10.66
N MET A 557 -10.31 -7.67 10.36
CA MET A 557 -11.53 -6.88 10.39
C MET A 557 -12.54 -7.37 9.35
N LEU A 558 -12.07 -7.51 8.10
CA LEU A 558 -12.89 -7.92 6.96
C LEU A 558 -13.18 -9.42 6.96
N SER A 559 -12.18 -10.26 7.29
CA SER A 559 -12.37 -11.70 7.43
C SER A 559 -13.41 -12.02 8.49
N SER A 560 -13.35 -11.37 9.67
CA SER A 560 -14.37 -11.56 10.71
C SER A 560 -15.76 -11.07 10.30
N ALA A 561 -15.86 -10.02 9.49
CA ALA A 561 -17.15 -9.46 9.06
C ALA A 561 -17.85 -10.33 8.00
N MET A 562 -17.08 -11.02 7.15
CA MET A 562 -17.62 -11.82 6.03
C MET A 562 -17.54 -13.34 6.26
N GLY A 563 -16.74 -13.80 7.23
CA GLY A 563 -16.42 -15.22 7.40
C GLY A 563 -15.56 -15.79 6.26
N MET A 564 -14.86 -14.92 5.53
CA MET A 564 -14.08 -15.27 4.34
C MET A 564 -12.65 -15.67 4.73
N ARG A 565 -12.14 -16.75 4.09
CA ARG A 565 -10.72 -17.16 4.21
C ARG A 565 -9.82 -16.03 3.74
N ALA A 566 -8.76 -15.74 4.48
CA ALA A 566 -7.92 -14.59 4.19
C ALA A 566 -6.46 -14.80 4.55
N ILE A 567 -5.58 -14.06 3.87
CA ILE A 567 -4.14 -13.98 4.14
C ILE A 567 -3.73 -12.50 4.22
N ASP A 568 -2.83 -12.17 5.13
CA ASP A 568 -2.12 -10.89 5.10
C ASP A 568 -0.82 -11.04 4.32
N ALA A 569 -0.69 -10.28 3.24
CA ALA A 569 0.50 -10.29 2.41
C ALA A 569 0.66 -8.98 1.62
N GLY A 570 1.82 -8.35 1.71
CA GLY A 570 2.12 -7.16 0.93
C GLY A 570 3.60 -6.82 0.83
N LEU A 571 3.88 -5.63 0.31
CA LEU A 571 5.21 -5.24 -0.11
C LEU A 571 6.02 -4.67 1.05
N ALA A 572 7.29 -5.02 1.11
CA ALA A 572 8.15 -4.59 2.19
C ALA A 572 8.62 -3.14 2.00
N GLN A 573 8.72 -2.40 3.10
CA GLN A 573 9.32 -1.07 3.14
C GLN A 573 10.16 -0.86 4.39
N LEU A 574 11.07 0.10 4.31
CA LEU A 574 11.80 0.68 5.43
C LEU A 574 11.07 1.94 5.91
N SER A 575 11.22 2.23 7.20
CA SER A 575 10.75 3.48 7.81
C SER A 575 9.23 3.71 7.65
N MET A 576 8.44 2.66 7.82
CA MET A 576 6.98 2.74 7.94
C MET A 576 6.56 3.84 8.93
N HIS A 577 5.49 4.57 8.61
CA HIS A 577 4.99 5.75 9.33
C HIS A 577 5.93 6.98 9.39
N SER A 578 7.08 6.96 8.68
CA SER A 578 7.88 8.18 8.45
C SER A 578 7.17 9.11 7.46
N ILE A 579 7.36 10.44 7.58
CA ILE A 579 6.92 11.38 6.53
C ILE A 579 7.56 11.07 5.17
N ARG A 580 8.73 10.39 5.19
CA ARG A 580 9.43 9.89 4.01
C ARG A 580 10.00 8.50 4.31
N ALA A 581 9.45 7.49 3.64
CA ALA A 581 9.80 6.09 3.76
C ALA A 581 10.65 5.63 2.55
N THR A 582 11.03 4.35 2.51
CA THR A 582 11.79 3.77 1.40
C THR A 582 11.30 2.35 1.07
N THR A 583 11.16 2.02 -0.20
CA THR A 583 10.87 0.65 -0.69
C THR A 583 11.80 0.31 -1.87
N GLY A 584 11.80 -0.91 -2.39
CA GLY A 584 12.56 -1.27 -3.57
C GLY A 584 11.96 -0.68 -4.84
N ALA A 585 12.81 -0.34 -5.81
CA ALA A 585 12.37 0.19 -7.09
C ALA A 585 11.51 -0.78 -7.91
N LEU A 586 11.71 -2.09 -7.74
CA LEU A 586 10.95 -3.14 -8.43
C LEU A 586 9.68 -3.55 -7.68
N ASP A 587 9.59 -3.25 -6.38
CA ASP A 587 8.51 -3.72 -5.51
C ASP A 587 7.10 -3.36 -6.01
N PRO A 588 6.80 -2.15 -6.53
CA PRO A 588 5.49 -1.86 -7.11
C PRO A 588 5.13 -2.84 -8.24
N GLY A 589 6.08 -3.14 -9.13
CA GLY A 589 5.85 -4.06 -10.25
C GLY A 589 5.75 -5.52 -9.81
N LEU A 590 6.54 -5.93 -8.81
CA LEU A 590 6.46 -7.27 -8.22
C LEU A 590 5.10 -7.49 -7.53
N GLY A 591 4.58 -6.45 -6.86
CA GLY A 591 3.22 -6.45 -6.31
C GLY A 591 2.16 -6.64 -7.39
N VAL A 592 2.21 -5.84 -8.47
CA VAL A 592 1.28 -5.99 -9.60
C VAL A 592 1.30 -7.41 -10.16
N GLN A 593 2.50 -7.98 -10.36
CA GLN A 593 2.64 -9.34 -10.91
C GLN A 593 2.03 -10.41 -10.01
N LEU A 594 2.29 -10.38 -8.70
CA LEU A 594 1.69 -11.36 -7.79
C LEU A 594 0.18 -11.14 -7.66
N PHE A 595 -0.28 -9.92 -7.41
CA PHE A 595 -1.69 -9.63 -7.20
C PHE A 595 -2.53 -9.98 -8.44
N LYS A 596 -2.00 -9.72 -9.63
CA LYS A 596 -2.63 -10.16 -10.89
C LYS A 596 -2.65 -11.69 -10.98
N GLY A 597 -1.54 -12.35 -10.62
CA GLY A 597 -1.47 -13.80 -10.57
C GLY A 597 -2.48 -14.42 -9.61
N PHE A 598 -2.67 -13.83 -8.43
CA PHE A 598 -3.72 -14.23 -7.50
C PHE A 598 -5.12 -14.08 -8.13
N LEU A 599 -5.43 -12.92 -8.69
CA LEU A 599 -6.73 -12.67 -9.33
C LEU A 599 -7.02 -13.62 -10.50
N ASP A 600 -5.98 -14.04 -11.25
CA ASP A 600 -6.13 -14.91 -12.42
C ASP A 600 -6.13 -16.40 -12.08
N GLU A 601 -5.36 -16.84 -11.08
CA GLU A 601 -5.10 -18.26 -10.81
C GLU A 601 -5.88 -18.80 -9.60
N PHE A 602 -6.40 -17.94 -8.70
CA PHE A 602 -7.06 -18.37 -7.47
C PHE A 602 -8.18 -19.40 -7.73
N GLU A 603 -8.99 -19.20 -8.78
CA GLU A 603 -10.10 -20.11 -9.08
C GLU A 603 -9.64 -21.57 -9.29
N GLU A 604 -8.57 -21.77 -10.04
CA GLU A 604 -8.00 -23.10 -10.27
C GLU A 604 -7.29 -23.63 -9.03
N VAL A 605 -6.56 -22.76 -8.33
CA VAL A 605 -5.87 -23.15 -7.10
C VAL A 605 -6.84 -23.59 -6.01
N ASP A 606 -7.97 -22.91 -5.87
CA ASP A 606 -8.98 -23.27 -4.88
C ASP A 606 -9.66 -24.60 -5.21
N ARG A 607 -9.80 -24.95 -6.51
CA ARG A 607 -10.21 -26.31 -6.90
C ARG A 607 -9.21 -27.37 -6.42
N GLU A 608 -7.90 -27.13 -6.62
CA GLU A 608 -6.84 -28.05 -6.17
C GLU A 608 -6.86 -28.28 -4.64
N VAL A 609 -7.30 -27.29 -3.85
CA VAL A 609 -7.31 -27.36 -2.38
C VAL A 609 -8.62 -27.95 -1.83
N ARG A 610 -9.69 -27.99 -2.62
CA ARG A 610 -11.03 -28.44 -2.20
C ARG A 610 -11.28 -29.94 -2.34
N ASP A 611 -10.43 -30.68 -3.05
CA ASP A 611 -10.66 -32.10 -3.32
C ASP A 611 -10.47 -32.95 -2.05
N GLU A 612 -11.53 -33.05 -1.23
CA GLU A 612 -12.05 -34.24 -0.53
C GLU A 612 -13.54 -34.08 -0.19
#